data_AF-A0A0M3KK27-F1
#
_entry.id   AF-A0A0M3KK27-F1
#
_cell.length_a   1.000
_cell.length_b   1.000
_cell.length_c   1.000
_cell.angle_alpha   90.00
_cell.angle_beta   90.00
_cell.angle_gamma   90.00
#
_symmetry.space_group_name_H-M   'P 1'
#
loop_
_entity.id
_entity.type
_entity.pdbx_description
1 polymer ?
#
loop_
_entity_poly.entity_id
_entity_poly.type
_entity_poly.pdbx_seq_one_letter_code
_entity_poly.pdbx_strand_id
1 'polypeptide(L)'
;LLHGNDQGTSIMVIRRFMTHQMPAVPNVEMPLVDVRDVARAHIRSMTEPKSDGQRILLVSQPSFSFMQIANTLRQEFGPQGI
;
A
#
# COMPACT_ATOMS: atom_id res chain seq x y z
N LEU A 1 -1.33 13.01 18.59
CA LEU A 1 -2.73 13.06 18.14
C LEU A 1 -3.12 11.97 17.12
N LEU A 2 -2.29 10.98 16.73
CA LEU A 2 -2.76 9.83 15.92
C LEU A 2 -1.92 8.53 16.12
N HIS A 3 -1.61 8.14 17.35
CA HIS A 3 -1.21 6.75 17.61
C HIS A 3 -2.00 6.24 18.80
N GLY A 4 -3.23 5.79 18.54
CA GLY A 4 -3.72 4.64 19.29
C GLY A 4 -2.78 3.48 18.99
N ASN A 5 -2.59 2.58 19.96
CA ASN A 5 -1.71 1.40 19.86
C ASN A 5 -2.15 0.37 18.79
N ASP A 6 -2.96 0.80 17.81
CA ASP A 6 -3.60 -0.01 16.80
C ASP A 6 -2.77 0.07 15.51
N GLN A 7 -2.11 -1.06 15.20
CA GLN A 7 -1.30 -1.18 14.00
C GLN A 7 -2.26 -1.34 12.80
N GLY A 8 -2.18 -0.43 11.83
CA GLY A 8 -3.03 -0.49 10.64
C GLY A 8 -2.95 -1.85 9.94
N THR A 9 -4.09 -2.39 9.50
CA THR A 9 -4.19 -3.72 8.88
C THR A 9 -3.29 -3.87 7.66
N SER A 10 -3.13 -2.82 6.86
CA SER A 10 -2.21 -2.79 5.71
C SER A 10 -0.74 -2.85 6.12
N ILE A 11 -0.35 -2.12 7.16
CA ILE A 11 1.01 -2.13 7.72
C ILE A 11 1.36 -3.54 8.23
N MET A 12 0.38 -4.23 8.83
CA MET A 12 0.57 -5.60 9.32
C MET A 12 0.99 -6.57 8.20
N VAL A 13 0.48 -6.41 6.97
CA VAL A 13 0.86 -7.25 5.82
C VAL A 13 2.35 -7.07 5.49
N ILE A 14 2.80 -5.82 5.34
CA ILE A 14 4.20 -5.50 5.04
C ILE A 14 5.11 -5.94 6.18
N ARG A 15 4.72 -5.69 7.43
CA ARG A 15 5.45 -6.12 8.62
C ARG A 15 5.66 -7.63 8.61
N ARG A 16 4.62 -8.43 8.35
CA ARG A 16 4.74 -9.90 8.32
C ARG A 16 5.70 -10.40 7.24
N PHE A 17 5.78 -9.73 6.09
CA PHE A 17 6.81 -10.02 5.09
C PHE A 17 8.20 -9.71 5.63
N MET A 18 8.41 -8.51 6.15
CA MET A 18 9.72 -8.06 6.64
C MET A 18 10.22 -8.88 7.84
N THR A 19 9.33 -9.34 8.72
CA THR A 19 9.70 -10.13 9.90
C THR A 19 9.64 -11.64 9.67
N HIS A 20 9.51 -12.09 8.42
CA HIS A 20 9.42 -13.51 8.07
C HIS A 20 8.30 -14.27 8.82
N GLN A 21 7.20 -13.58 9.14
CA GLN A 21 6.04 -14.13 9.85
C GLN A 21 4.94 -14.62 8.90
N MET A 22 5.12 -14.49 7.58
CA MET A 22 4.26 -15.17 6.60
C MET A 22 4.79 -16.59 6.35
N PRO A 23 4.07 -17.65 6.74
CA PRO A 23 4.52 -19.03 6.53
C PRO A 23 4.52 -19.44 5.05
N ALA A 24 3.70 -18.78 4.23
CA ALA A 24 3.66 -18.90 2.78
C ALA A 24 3.18 -17.59 2.17
N VAL A 25 3.54 -17.33 0.90
CA VAL A 25 3.04 -16.17 0.16
C VAL A 25 1.75 -16.57 -0.58
N PRO A 26 0.58 -16.01 -0.22
CA PRO A 26 -0.67 -16.36 -0.88
C PRO A 26 -0.69 -15.89 -2.34
N ASN A 27 -1.33 -16.66 -3.21
CA ASN A 27 -1.53 -16.30 -4.62
C ASN A 27 -2.70 -15.31 -4.76
N VAL A 28 -2.48 -14.07 -4.35
CA VAL A 28 -3.47 -12.98 -4.42
C VAL A 28 -2.81 -11.69 -4.92
N GLU A 29 -3.63 -10.83 -5.51
CA GLU A 29 -3.23 -9.49 -5.95
C GLU A 29 -3.81 -8.41 -5.03
N MET A 30 -3.00 -7.38 -4.79
CA MET A 30 -3.35 -6.22 -3.97
C MET A 30 -3.28 -4.94 -4.81
N PRO A 31 -4.37 -4.17 -4.88
CA PRO A 31 -4.33 -2.82 -5.40
C PRO A 31 -3.50 -1.94 -4.45
N LEU A 32 -2.44 -1.32 -4.97
CA LEU A 32 -1.62 -0.35 -4.24
C LEU A 32 -1.73 1.02 -4.90
N VAL A 33 -1.45 2.07 -4.13
CA VAL A 33 -1.42 3.45 -4.62
C VAL A 33 -0.30 4.21 -3.91
N ASP A 34 0.41 5.05 -4.65
CA ASP A 34 1.39 5.96 -4.07
C ASP A 34 0.67 7.03 -3.23
N VAL A 35 1.10 7.22 -1.98
CA VAL A 35 0.50 8.21 -1.06
C VAL A 35 0.57 9.64 -1.61
N ARG A 36 1.54 9.95 -2.47
CA ARG A 36 1.68 11.25 -3.14
C ARG A 36 0.59 11.47 -4.18
N ASP A 37 0.18 10.41 -4.87
CA ASP A 37 -0.98 10.46 -5.77
C ASP A 37 -2.27 10.68 -4.98
N VAL A 38 -2.42 10.02 -3.83
CA VAL A 38 -3.57 10.23 -2.93
C VAL A 38 -3.63 11.68 -2.45
N ALA A 39 -2.51 12.25 -2.00
CA ALA A 39 -2.45 13.65 -1.56
C ALA A 39 -2.80 14.62 -2.70
N ARG A 40 -2.26 14.42 -3.90
CA ARG A 40 -2.61 15.21 -5.09
C ARG A 40 -4.09 15.07 -5.42
N ALA A 41 -4.64 13.86 -5.39
CA ALA A 41 -6.03 13.60 -5.67
C ALA A 41 -6.95 14.32 -4.67
N HIS A 42 -6.62 14.29 -3.37
CA HIS A 42 -7.36 15.03 -2.35
C HIS A 42 -7.39 16.54 -2.60
N ILE A 43 -6.23 17.15 -2.90
CA ILE A 43 -6.18 18.59 -3.22
C ILE A 43 -7.06 18.90 -4.43
N ARG A 44 -6.92 18.12 -5.51
CA ARG A 44 -7.71 18.31 -6.73
C ARG A 44 -9.20 18.14 -6.47
N SER A 45 -9.58 17.18 -5.63
CA SER A 45 -10.98 16.97 -5.25
C SER A 45 -11.60 18.12 -4.48
N MET A 46 -10.78 18.92 -3.78
CA MET A 46 -11.25 20.12 -3.09
C MET A 46 -11.34 21.35 -4.00
N THR A 47 -10.60 21.36 -5.12
CA THR A 47 -10.46 22.55 -5.98
C THR A 47 -11.15 22.43 -7.34
N GLU A 48 -11.47 21.22 -7.79
CA GLU A 48 -12.06 20.96 -9.11
C GLU A 48 -13.50 20.45 -8.96
N PRO A 49 -14.54 21.22 -9.37
CA PRO A 49 -15.94 20.80 -9.24
C PRO A 49 -16.29 19.49 -9.97
N LYS A 50 -15.47 19.07 -10.93
CA LYS A 50 -15.70 17.85 -11.73
C LYS A 50 -15.65 16.56 -10.92
N SER A 51 -15.08 16.58 -9.72
CA SER A 51 -15.09 15.43 -8.80
C SER A 51 -16.27 15.41 -7.84
N ASP A 52 -17.12 16.44 -7.83
CA ASP A 52 -18.22 16.54 -6.89
C ASP A 52 -19.23 15.41 -7.09
N GLY A 53 -19.60 14.75 -5.97
CA GLY A 53 -20.48 13.59 -5.98
C GLY A 53 -19.90 12.32 -6.61
N GLN A 54 -18.64 12.34 -7.05
CA GLN A 54 -18.02 11.18 -7.71
C GLN A 54 -17.37 10.23 -6.70
N ARG A 55 -17.56 8.92 -6.91
CA ARG A 55 -16.76 7.89 -6.24
C ARG A 55 -15.54 7.56 -7.09
N ILE A 56 -14.38 8.09 -6.70
CA ILE A 56 -13.13 7.92 -7.44
C ILE A 56 -12.31 6.80 -6.80
N LEU A 57 -11.99 5.77 -7.58
CA LEU A 57 -11.03 4.74 -7.18
C LEU A 57 -9.63 5.14 -7.66
N LEU A 58 -8.71 5.34 -6.71
CA LEU A 58 -7.32 5.66 -7.02
C LEU A 58 -6.45 4.44 -6.72
N VAL A 59 -5.87 3.87 -7.77
CA VAL A 59 -5.07 2.65 -7.70
C VAL A 59 -4.08 2.60 -8.86
N SER A 60 -2.87 2.11 -8.60
CA SER A 60 -1.91 1.77 -9.64
C SER A 60 -2.36 0.51 -10.38
N GLN A 61 -2.33 0.56 -11.71
CA GLN A 61 -2.63 -0.59 -12.57
C GLN A 61 -1.39 -0.98 -13.38
N PRO A 62 -1.10 -2.28 -13.52
CA PRO A 62 -1.81 -3.42 -12.92
C PRO A 62 -1.63 -3.50 -11.38
N SER A 63 -2.49 -4.28 -10.72
CA SER A 63 -2.34 -4.61 -9.29
C SER A 63 -1.04 -5.37 -9.04
N PHE A 64 -0.57 -5.37 -7.79
CA PHE A 64 0.65 -6.06 -7.40
C PHE A 64 0.32 -7.42 -6.77
N SER A 65 0.95 -8.49 -7.24
CA SER A 65 0.87 -9.76 -6.54
C SER A 65 1.63 -9.71 -5.21
N PHE A 66 1.20 -10.51 -4.24
CA PHE A 66 1.94 -10.66 -2.99
C PHE A 66 3.40 -11.11 -3.21
N MET A 67 3.66 -11.92 -4.25
CA MET A 67 5.02 -12.30 -4.63
C MET A 67 5.86 -11.13 -5.14
N GLN A 68 5.27 -10.22 -5.93
CA GLN A 68 5.95 -9.00 -6.34
C GLN A 68 6.29 -8.14 -5.11
N ILE A 69 5.35 -7.97 -4.19
CA ILE A 69 5.58 -7.22 -2.94
C ILE A 69 6.72 -7.85 -2.14
N ALA A 70 6.69 -9.18 -1.93
CA ALA A 70 7.73 -9.90 -1.20
C ALA A 70 9.12 -9.75 -1.84
N ASN A 71 9.19 -9.86 -3.17
CA ASN A 71 10.44 -9.72 -3.92
C ASN A 71 10.99 -8.29 -3.87
N THR A 72 10.13 -7.27 -4.00
CA THR A 72 10.53 -5.87 -3.84
C THR A 72 11.11 -5.61 -2.46
N LEU A 73 10.43 -6.07 -1.40
CA LEU A 73 10.94 -5.92 -0.03
C LEU A 73 12.28 -6.61 0.16
N ARG A 74 12.44 -7.84 -0.35
CA ARG A 74 13.71 -8.58 -0.29
C ARG A 74 14.83 -7.87 -1.04
N GLN A 75 14.55 -7.34 -2.23
CA GLN A 75 15.53 -6.63 -3.05
C GLN A 75 16.04 -5.38 -2.35
N GLU A 76 15.14 -4.59 -1.77
CA GLU A 76 15.49 -3.31 -1.14
C GLU A 76 16.10 -3.49 0.26
N PHE A 77 15.55 -4.40 1.07
CA PHE A 77 15.91 -4.53 2.49
C PHE A 77 16.75 -5.76 2.83
N GLY A 78 16.80 -6.78 1.96
CA GLY A 78 17.64 -7.97 2.17
C GLY A 78 19.13 -7.66 2.37
N PRO A 79 19.74 -6.74 1.62
CA PRO A 79 21.12 -6.30 1.86
C PRO A 79 21.33 -5.59 3.21
N GLN A 80 20.25 -5.13 3.86
CA GLN A 80 20.29 -4.41 5.14
C GLN A 80 20.19 -5.37 6.34
N GLY A 81 20.10 -6.68 6.10
CA GLY A 81 20.05 -7.71 7.14
C GLY A 81 18.69 -7.84 7.84
N ILE A 82 17.63 -7.30 7.23
CA ILE A 82 16.24 -7.44 7.69
C ILE A 82 15.57 -8.61 6.95
#